data_AF-A0A1H9MZI3-F1
#
_entry.id   AF-A0A1H9MZI3-F1
#
_cell.length_a   1.000
_cell.length_b   1.000
_cell.length_c   1.000
_cell.angle_alpha   90.00
_cell.angle_beta   90.00
_cell.angle_gamma   90.00
#
_symmetry.space_group_name_H-M   'P 1'
#
loop_
_entity.id
_entity.type
_entity.pdbx_description
1 polymer ?
#
loop_
_entity_poly.entity_id
_entity_poly.type
_entity_poly.pdbx_seq_one_letter_code
_entity_poly.pdbx_strand_id
1 'polypeptide(L)'
;MSNVAYANFTARKSQNDKPNSVGKGFALLHRKIKELPFYNKDSEAVHLWIHIILSANYSPELVKTDFGVMSVNRGEFITGRNTLAAETGIISDRIKYLLNKFEKLGMITRVTNNKFTRICVTKYDDYQLNNVPAECQQSASSIPHSERATEDLVPTECQQSATSNEYTNKSNTNVLDMSSGDDQSSCKKTKSKPIPYQAILNAYNETVGDRLPNAEKLNPKRRTAIKRMLGELKQPTVQAATAYFETFMDKAGRFYFGDNNRGWRASFDYLLQSDTITKTREGSL
;
A
#
# COMPACT_ATOMS: atom_id res chain seq x y z
N MET A 1 16.34 65.38 -19.47
CA MET A 1 15.18 64.50 -19.78
C MET A 1 15.33 63.20 -19.00
N SER A 2 14.22 62.53 -18.75
CA SER A 2 14.01 61.42 -17.81
C SER A 2 15.06 60.29 -17.78
N ASN A 3 15.60 60.00 -16.59
CA ASN A 3 16.10 58.67 -16.23
C ASN A 3 15.00 57.95 -15.46
N VAL A 4 14.40 56.90 -16.04
CA VAL A 4 13.37 56.09 -15.39
C VAL A 4 14.03 54.97 -14.59
N ALA A 5 13.86 54.98 -13.28
CA ALA A 5 14.24 53.87 -12.42
C ALA A 5 13.17 52.76 -12.47
N TYR A 6 13.58 51.52 -12.77
CA TYR A 6 12.71 50.35 -12.66
C TYR A 6 13.12 49.52 -11.43
N ALA A 7 12.35 49.63 -10.36
CA ALA A 7 12.58 48.89 -9.13
C ALA A 7 11.87 47.52 -9.17
N ASN A 8 12.60 46.46 -9.54
CA ASN A 8 12.08 45.09 -9.45
C ASN A 8 12.21 44.54 -8.02
N PHE A 9 11.16 44.71 -7.23
CA PHE A 9 10.95 43.97 -5.99
C PHE A 9 10.66 42.50 -6.31
N THR A 10 11.61 41.59 -6.03
CA THR A 10 11.30 40.17 -5.83
C THR A 10 11.69 39.78 -4.41
N ALA A 11 10.72 39.23 -3.68
CA ALA A 11 10.82 39.04 -2.24
C ALA A 11 11.87 37.98 -1.86
N ARG A 12 12.64 38.28 -0.81
CA ARG A 12 13.60 37.36 -0.20
C ARG A 12 12.87 36.11 0.31
N LYS A 13 13.20 34.94 -0.25
CA LYS A 13 12.71 33.65 0.26
C LYS A 13 13.45 33.35 1.57
N SER A 14 12.74 33.46 2.69
CA SER A 14 13.34 33.28 4.03
C SER A 14 13.79 31.83 4.24
N GLN A 15 15.09 31.60 4.11
CA GLN A 15 15.75 30.43 4.71
C GLN A 15 15.72 30.61 6.23
N ASN A 16 15.01 29.75 6.95
CA ASN A 16 15.10 29.65 8.40
C ASN A 16 15.69 28.29 8.75
N ASP A 17 17.02 28.23 8.84
CA ASP A 17 17.71 27.16 9.54
C ASP A 17 17.42 27.23 11.04
N LYS A 18 17.26 26.05 11.66
CA LYS A 18 18.11 25.69 12.81
C LYS A 18 18.18 24.15 12.97
N PRO A 19 19.32 23.62 13.41
CA PRO A 19 19.63 22.19 13.26
C PRO A 19 19.24 21.37 14.50
N ASN A 20 18.95 20.08 14.27
CA ASN A 20 19.14 19.04 15.28
C ASN A 20 20.00 17.94 14.67
N SER A 21 21.13 17.67 15.34
CA SER A 21 22.15 16.72 14.88
C SER A 21 21.78 15.28 15.25
N VAL A 22 21.32 14.52 14.27
CA VAL A 22 21.49 13.05 14.23
C VAL A 22 21.84 12.69 12.79
N GLY A 23 22.87 11.87 12.57
CA GLY A 23 23.30 11.50 11.23
C GLY A 23 22.16 10.87 10.43
N LYS A 24 22.07 11.17 9.12
CA LYS A 24 21.17 10.46 8.20
C LYS A 24 21.46 8.97 8.33
N GLY A 25 20.52 8.21 8.88
CA GLY A 25 20.69 6.77 9.09
C GLY A 25 20.92 6.03 7.78
N PHE A 26 21.48 4.83 7.87
CA PHE A 26 21.56 3.94 6.71
C PHE A 26 20.22 3.21 6.51
N ALA A 27 19.87 2.93 5.26
CA ALA A 27 18.82 1.99 4.91
C ALA A 27 19.46 0.77 4.22
N LEU A 28 19.08 -0.44 4.64
CA LEU A 28 19.60 -1.68 4.07
C LEU A 28 18.88 -1.99 2.76
N LEU A 29 19.64 -2.24 1.68
CA LEU A 29 19.05 -2.63 0.40
C LEU A 29 19.22 -4.14 0.17
N HIS A 30 18.16 -4.91 0.40
CA HIS A 30 18.21 -6.36 0.24
C HIS A 30 18.50 -6.77 -1.21
N ARG A 31 19.42 -7.73 -1.42
CA ARG A 31 19.88 -8.15 -2.77
C ARG A 31 18.76 -8.59 -3.72
N LYS A 32 17.64 -9.08 -3.17
CA LYS A 32 16.36 -9.37 -3.87
C LYS A 32 15.82 -8.21 -4.72
N ILE A 33 16.27 -6.96 -4.53
CA ILE A 33 15.95 -5.87 -5.46
C ILE A 33 16.34 -6.22 -6.91
N LYS A 34 17.41 -7.02 -7.11
CA LYS A 34 17.85 -7.48 -8.44
C LYS A 34 16.89 -8.48 -9.10
N GLU A 35 16.04 -9.14 -8.30
CA GLU A 35 15.05 -10.13 -8.77
C GLU A 35 13.73 -9.46 -9.18
N LEU A 36 13.56 -8.15 -8.93
CA LEU A 36 12.33 -7.44 -9.27
C LEU A 36 12.10 -7.43 -10.79
N PRO A 37 10.85 -7.62 -11.27
CA PRO A 37 10.54 -7.82 -12.69
C PRO A 37 10.84 -6.61 -13.58
N PHE A 38 11.22 -5.49 -12.98
CA PHE A 38 11.59 -4.23 -13.61
C PHE A 38 13.07 -3.85 -13.47
N TYR A 39 13.87 -4.59 -12.69
CA TYR A 39 15.24 -4.20 -12.33
C TYR A 39 16.16 -3.97 -13.55
N ASN A 40 16.06 -4.86 -14.55
CA ASN A 40 16.82 -4.80 -15.79
C ASN A 40 16.04 -4.22 -16.99
N LYS A 41 14.87 -3.60 -16.75
CA LYS A 41 13.95 -3.13 -17.82
C LYS A 41 13.52 -1.67 -17.68
N ASP A 42 13.64 -1.10 -16.48
CA ASP A 42 13.01 0.17 -16.13
C ASP A 42 13.83 0.85 -15.04
N SER A 43 14.88 1.58 -15.45
CA SER A 43 15.82 2.26 -14.55
C SER A 43 15.13 3.31 -13.67
N GLU A 44 14.13 4.00 -14.20
CA GLU A 44 13.30 4.94 -13.43
C GLU A 44 12.48 4.22 -12.34
N ALA A 45 11.97 3.01 -12.59
CA ALA A 45 11.33 2.20 -11.56
C ALA A 45 12.32 1.77 -10.47
N VAL A 46 13.55 1.40 -10.83
CA VAL A 46 14.60 1.08 -9.84
C VAL A 46 14.95 2.31 -9.01
N HIS A 47 15.16 3.45 -9.67
CA HIS A 47 15.48 4.72 -9.00
C HIS A 47 14.37 5.14 -8.04
N LEU A 48 13.11 5.19 -8.49
CA LEU A 48 11.99 5.57 -7.64
C LEU A 48 11.76 4.58 -6.49
N TRP A 49 11.99 3.28 -6.70
CA TRP A 49 11.89 2.29 -5.63
C TRP A 49 12.97 2.48 -4.56
N ILE A 50 14.22 2.72 -4.96
CA ILE A 50 15.31 3.05 -4.02
C ILE A 50 15.00 4.35 -3.27
N HIS A 51 14.51 5.38 -3.96
CA HIS A 51 14.09 6.65 -3.35
C HIS A 51 12.99 6.45 -2.30
N ILE A 52 11.98 5.61 -2.58
CA ILE A 52 10.91 5.24 -1.65
C ILE A 52 11.47 4.55 -0.39
N ILE A 53 12.42 3.62 -0.54
CA ILE A 53 13.06 2.94 0.60
C ILE A 53 13.88 3.91 1.45
N LEU A 54 14.61 4.84 0.83
CA LEU A 54 15.41 5.87 1.50
C LEU A 54 14.56 6.95 2.17
N SER A 55 13.34 7.19 1.68
CA SER A 55 12.42 8.20 2.20
C SER A 55 11.53 7.70 3.34
N ALA A 56 11.39 6.38 3.52
CA ALA A 56 10.51 5.79 4.52
C ALA A 56 11.12 5.87 5.93
N ASN A 57 10.33 6.29 6.93
CA ASN A 57 10.81 6.49 8.28
C ASN A 57 11.25 5.18 8.95
N TYR A 58 12.44 5.18 9.57
CA TYR A 58 12.99 4.00 10.25
C TYR A 58 12.37 3.75 11.64
N SER A 59 11.73 4.77 12.22
CA SER A 59 10.99 4.74 13.49
C SER A 59 9.77 5.66 13.42
N PRO A 60 8.72 5.44 14.24
CA PRO A 60 7.55 6.32 14.25
C PRO A 60 7.92 7.77 14.63
N GLU A 61 7.42 8.73 13.87
CA GLU A 61 7.75 10.16 14.04
C GLU A 61 6.48 11.03 13.98
N LEU A 62 6.50 12.14 14.73
CA LEU A 62 5.45 13.16 14.70
C LEU A 62 5.82 14.29 13.74
N VAL A 63 5.35 14.18 12.50
CA VAL A 63 5.61 15.18 11.45
C VAL A 63 4.61 16.33 11.56
N LYS A 64 5.11 17.56 11.64
CA LYS A 64 4.29 18.78 11.55
C LYS A 64 3.91 19.01 10.09
N THR A 65 2.61 19.03 9.80
CA THR A 65 2.06 19.35 8.48
C THR A 65 1.09 20.53 8.58
N ASP A 66 0.68 21.11 7.44
CA ASP A 66 -0.34 22.16 7.36
C ASP A 66 -1.75 21.73 7.84
N PHE A 67 -1.90 20.51 8.35
CA PHE A 67 -3.11 19.96 8.96
C PHE A 67 -2.95 19.63 10.44
N GLY A 68 -1.80 19.96 11.03
CA GLY A 68 -1.43 19.63 12.41
C GLY A 68 -0.31 18.60 12.51
N VAL A 69 -0.10 18.11 13.73
CA VAL A 69 0.88 17.06 14.03
C VAL A 69 0.29 15.71 13.63
N MET A 70 0.97 14.98 12.75
CA MET A 70 0.56 13.65 12.31
C MET A 70 1.61 12.61 12.69
N SER A 71 1.17 11.45 13.19
CA SER A 71 2.03 10.29 13.31
C SER A 71 2.27 9.64 11.95
N VAL A 72 3.54 9.45 11.63
CA VAL A 72 4.05 8.68 10.50
C VAL A 72 4.73 7.45 11.10
N ASN A 73 4.26 6.25 10.77
CA ASN A 73 4.80 5.03 11.36
C ASN A 73 6.11 4.61 10.70
N ARG A 74 6.79 3.62 11.30
CA ARG A 74 7.92 2.92 10.66
C ARG A 74 7.50 2.38 9.28
N GLY A 75 8.32 2.60 8.26
CA GLY A 75 8.02 2.24 6.88
C GLY A 75 7.03 3.14 6.15
N GLU A 76 6.57 4.23 6.78
CA GLU A 76 5.72 5.25 6.15
C GLU A 76 6.48 6.55 5.90
N PHE A 77 6.02 7.34 4.92
CA PHE A 77 6.41 8.74 4.74
C PHE A 77 5.32 9.54 4.03
N ILE A 78 5.38 10.86 4.15
CA ILE A 78 4.45 11.80 3.51
C ILE A 78 5.14 12.44 2.30
N THR A 79 4.48 12.42 1.14
CA THR A 79 5.02 13.02 -0.09
C THR A 79 3.90 13.45 -1.05
N GLY A 80 4.29 14.00 -2.20
CA GLY A 80 3.39 14.35 -3.30
C GLY A 80 4.01 14.00 -4.65
N ARG A 81 3.16 13.76 -5.66
CA ARG A 81 3.61 13.41 -7.03
C ARG A 81 4.62 14.42 -7.61
N ASN A 82 4.39 15.71 -7.38
CA ASN A 82 5.28 16.77 -7.85
C ASN A 82 6.56 16.87 -6.99
N THR A 83 6.47 16.55 -5.70
CA THR A 83 7.63 16.47 -4.78
C THR A 83 8.58 15.38 -5.24
N LEU A 84 8.08 14.15 -5.43
CA LEU A 84 8.87 13.04 -5.97
C LEU A 84 9.47 13.36 -7.35
N ALA A 85 8.78 14.14 -8.19
CA ALA A 85 9.29 14.57 -9.49
C ALA A 85 10.47 15.53 -9.37
N ALA A 86 10.41 16.47 -8.42
CA ALA A 86 11.52 17.38 -8.12
C ALA A 86 12.71 16.65 -7.47
N GLU A 87 12.46 15.66 -6.61
CA GLU A 87 13.50 14.89 -5.91
C GLU A 87 14.22 13.88 -6.81
N THR A 88 13.48 13.16 -7.67
CA THR A 88 14.04 12.07 -8.50
C THR A 88 14.35 12.49 -9.94
N GLY A 89 13.91 13.67 -10.38
CA GLY A 89 13.96 14.10 -11.79
C GLY A 89 13.02 13.33 -12.73
N ILE A 90 12.28 12.33 -12.23
CA ILE A 90 11.36 11.52 -13.04
C ILE A 90 10.08 12.34 -13.32
N ILE A 91 9.60 12.32 -14.57
CA ILE A 91 8.44 13.11 -15.00
C ILE A 91 7.20 12.74 -14.16
N SER A 92 6.43 13.74 -13.73
CA SER A 92 5.33 13.55 -12.75
C SER A 92 4.28 12.50 -13.15
N ASP A 93 3.96 12.35 -14.44
CA ASP A 93 3.04 11.31 -14.93
C ASP A 93 3.68 9.92 -14.98
N ARG A 94 5.01 9.86 -15.21
CA ARG A 94 5.78 8.62 -15.09
C ARG A 94 5.82 8.14 -13.65
N ILE A 95 5.97 9.05 -12.67
CA ILE A 95 5.83 8.73 -11.24
C ILE A 95 4.43 8.20 -10.92
N LYS A 96 3.36 8.86 -11.42
CA LYS A 96 1.98 8.36 -11.27
C LYS A 96 1.81 6.95 -11.82
N TYR A 97 2.39 6.63 -12.97
CA TYR A 97 2.41 5.27 -13.53
C TYR A 97 3.17 4.29 -12.63
N LEU A 98 4.39 4.64 -12.19
CA LEU A 98 5.24 3.78 -11.38
C LEU A 98 4.66 3.49 -9.99
N LEU A 99 4.06 4.48 -9.31
CA LEU A 99 3.37 4.26 -8.05
C LEU A 99 2.19 3.27 -8.20
N ASN A 100 1.37 3.41 -9.26
CA ASN A 100 0.32 2.44 -9.57
C ASN A 100 0.87 1.04 -9.94
N LYS A 101 2.08 0.95 -10.50
CA LYS A 101 2.78 -0.32 -10.78
C LYS A 101 3.26 -0.97 -9.48
N PHE A 102 3.84 -0.23 -8.55
CA PHE A 102 4.29 -0.74 -7.25
C PHE A 102 3.12 -1.19 -6.35
N GLU A 103 1.99 -0.50 -6.37
CA GLU A 103 0.75 -0.95 -5.70
C GLU A 103 0.23 -2.28 -6.27
N LYS A 104 0.21 -2.43 -7.60
CA LYS A 104 -0.21 -3.68 -8.25
C LYS A 104 0.74 -4.85 -7.94
N LEU A 105 2.01 -4.56 -7.73
CA LEU A 105 3.01 -5.53 -7.27
C LEU A 105 2.98 -5.76 -5.74
N GLY A 106 2.10 -5.07 -5.01
CA GLY A 106 1.97 -5.17 -3.55
C GLY A 106 3.13 -4.55 -2.76
N MET A 107 4.02 -3.81 -3.40
CA MET A 107 5.25 -3.28 -2.80
C MET A 107 5.01 -2.04 -1.91
N ILE A 108 3.97 -1.27 -2.22
CA ILE A 108 3.52 -0.12 -1.44
C ILE A 108 2.01 -0.13 -1.28
N THR A 109 1.52 0.61 -0.28
CA THR A 109 0.14 1.10 -0.21
C THR A 109 0.14 2.62 -0.09
N ARG A 110 -0.93 3.29 -0.54
CA ARG A 110 -1.08 4.74 -0.42
C ARG A 110 -2.36 5.13 0.30
N VAL A 111 -2.28 6.23 1.04
CA VAL A 111 -3.43 6.96 1.56
C VAL A 111 -3.29 8.42 1.11
N THR A 112 -4.15 8.85 0.18
CA THR A 112 -4.13 10.20 -0.40
C THR A 112 -5.21 11.06 0.22
N ASN A 113 -4.83 12.26 0.67
CA ASN A 113 -5.72 13.35 1.08
C ASN A 113 -5.58 14.51 0.08
N ASN A 114 -6.43 15.54 0.22
CA ASN A 114 -6.46 16.70 -0.69
C ASN A 114 -5.13 17.50 -0.79
N LYS A 115 -4.21 17.34 0.17
CA LYS A 115 -2.91 18.04 0.19
C LYS A 115 -1.68 17.14 -0.03
N PHE A 116 -1.72 15.87 0.37
CA PHE A 116 -0.56 14.98 0.37
C PHE A 116 -0.96 13.51 0.23
N THR A 117 0.02 12.67 -0.09
CA THR A 117 -0.11 11.20 -0.07
C THR A 117 0.83 10.63 0.97
N ARG A 118 0.31 9.86 1.92
CA ARG A 118 1.13 8.97 2.75
C ARG A 118 1.38 7.68 1.97
N ILE A 119 2.64 7.32 1.81
CA ILE A 119 3.07 6.05 1.22
C ILE A 119 3.56 5.16 2.36
N CYS A 120 3.10 3.91 2.40
CA CYS A 120 3.58 2.86 3.30
C CYS A 120 4.26 1.78 2.47
N VAL A 121 5.50 1.43 2.80
CA VAL A 121 6.23 0.32 2.20
C VAL A 121 5.71 -0.99 2.79
N THR A 122 5.11 -1.84 1.96
CA THR A 122 4.62 -3.15 2.39
C THR A 122 5.81 -4.01 2.81
N LYS A 123 5.71 -4.72 3.95
CA LYS A 123 6.79 -5.57 4.48
C LYS A 123 8.11 -4.82 4.76
N TYR A 124 8.05 -3.53 5.12
CA TYR A 124 9.26 -2.76 5.44
C TYR A 124 10.15 -3.45 6.48
N ASP A 125 9.56 -4.11 7.50
CA ASP A 125 10.32 -4.86 8.52
C ASP A 125 11.06 -6.09 7.97
N ASP A 126 10.59 -6.73 6.88
CA ASP A 126 11.29 -7.81 6.19
C ASP A 126 12.55 -7.29 5.45
N TYR A 127 12.60 -5.99 5.13
CA TYR A 127 13.70 -5.33 4.42
C TYR A 127 14.63 -4.54 5.35
N GLN A 128 14.09 -3.97 6.44
CA GLN A 128 14.80 -3.19 7.45
C GLN A 128 14.66 -3.88 8.81
N LEU A 129 15.48 -4.90 9.06
CA LEU A 129 15.59 -5.51 10.40
C LEU A 129 15.99 -4.43 11.43
N ASN A 130 15.47 -4.54 12.64
CA ASN A 130 15.76 -3.61 13.75
C ASN A 130 17.17 -3.80 14.37
N ASN A 131 18.12 -4.36 13.61
CA ASN A 131 19.51 -4.41 14.02
C ASN A 131 20.15 -3.04 13.79
N VAL A 132 20.48 -2.37 14.88
CA VAL A 132 21.59 -1.41 14.92
C VAL A 132 22.85 -2.23 15.16
N PRO A 133 23.75 -2.40 14.18
CA PRO A 133 25.07 -2.94 14.46
C PRO A 133 25.84 -1.90 15.26
N ALA A 134 26.37 -2.28 16.41
CA ALA A 134 27.16 -1.37 17.26
C ALA A 134 28.45 -0.87 16.59
N GLU A 135 28.87 -1.48 15.48
CA GLU A 135 30.13 -1.19 14.78
C GLU A 135 30.08 -0.02 13.80
N CYS A 136 28.89 0.44 13.36
CA CYS A 136 28.79 1.52 12.37
C CYS A 136 29.19 2.93 12.88
N GLN A 137 29.63 3.07 14.14
CA GLN A 137 30.05 4.35 14.72
C GLN A 137 31.55 4.66 14.59
N GLN A 138 32.40 3.73 14.16
CA GLN A 138 33.86 3.93 14.18
C GLN A 138 34.48 4.37 12.83
N SER A 139 33.68 4.54 11.77
CA SER A 139 34.17 4.97 10.44
C SER A 139 34.16 6.48 10.21
N ALA A 140 34.51 7.27 11.23
CA ALA A 140 34.56 8.74 11.16
C ALA A 140 35.81 9.35 11.84
N SER A 141 36.90 8.60 11.93
CA SER A 141 38.22 9.16 12.27
C SER A 141 39.37 8.32 11.69
N SER A 142 40.35 9.01 11.10
CA SER A 142 41.63 8.53 10.55
C SER A 142 41.65 7.82 9.17
N ILE A 143 42.66 8.24 8.39
CA ILE A 143 43.14 7.77 7.08
C ILE A 143 44.68 7.95 7.16
N PRO A 144 45.56 7.22 6.44
CA PRO A 144 45.64 5.79 6.14
C PRO A 144 47.02 5.17 6.54
N HIS A 145 47.18 3.83 6.53
CA HIS A 145 48.47 3.27 6.04
C HIS A 145 48.43 1.84 5.47
N SER A 146 49.46 1.59 4.65
CA SER A 146 49.70 0.52 3.65
C SER A 146 49.68 -0.95 4.12
N GLU A 147 49.51 -1.85 3.14
CA GLU A 147 50.04 -3.23 2.99
C GLU A 147 49.92 -4.23 4.17
N ARG A 148 49.60 -5.52 4.00
CA ARG A 148 49.93 -6.48 2.93
C ARG A 148 48.98 -7.71 3.01
N ALA A 149 49.04 -8.63 2.04
CA ALA A 149 48.30 -9.91 2.08
C ALA A 149 49.03 -11.01 2.88
N THR A 150 48.28 -11.96 3.48
CA THR A 150 48.18 -13.38 3.07
C THR A 150 47.32 -14.24 4.03
N GLU A 151 46.40 -15.01 3.44
CA GLU A 151 45.93 -16.40 3.73
C GLU A 151 45.56 -16.90 5.16
N ASP A 152 44.42 -17.61 5.18
CA ASP A 152 43.95 -18.70 6.06
C ASP A 152 43.95 -18.52 7.60
N LEU A 153 42.83 -18.74 8.32
CA LEU A 153 42.02 -19.97 8.35
C LEU A 153 40.55 -19.74 8.78
N VAL A 154 39.64 -20.59 8.28
CA VAL A 154 38.26 -20.78 8.77
C VAL A 154 38.20 -22.07 9.60
N PRO A 155 37.67 -22.05 10.84
CA PRO A 155 36.35 -22.67 11.13
C PRO A 155 35.54 -21.90 12.22
N THR A 156 34.25 -22.11 12.51
CA THR A 156 33.10 -22.84 11.91
C THR A 156 31.82 -22.39 12.67
N GLU A 157 30.64 -22.82 12.22
CA GLU A 157 29.35 -22.81 12.93
C GLU A 157 28.54 -21.48 12.85
N CYS A 158 27.72 -21.29 11.81
CA CYS A 158 26.40 -21.90 11.57
C CYS A 158 25.31 -21.45 12.56
N GLN A 159 24.32 -20.71 12.07
CA GLN A 159 22.95 -21.25 12.00
C GLN A 159 22.25 -20.81 10.70
N GLN A 160 21.83 -21.80 9.92
CA GLN A 160 20.90 -21.64 8.82
C GLN A 160 19.48 -21.63 9.38
N SER A 161 18.56 -20.91 8.74
CA SER A 161 17.14 -21.28 8.72
C SER A 161 16.45 -20.72 7.50
N ALA A 162 15.57 -21.53 6.92
CA ALA A 162 15.10 -21.37 5.55
C ALA A 162 13.87 -20.45 5.42
N THR A 163 13.65 -19.95 4.21
CA THR A 163 12.47 -20.39 3.45
C THR A 163 12.64 -20.07 1.97
N SER A 164 12.55 -21.10 1.14
CA SER A 164 12.20 -20.96 -0.27
C SER A 164 10.75 -20.52 -0.41
N ASN A 165 10.41 -19.97 -1.58
CA ASN A 165 9.14 -20.26 -2.23
C ASN A 165 9.30 -19.97 -3.72
N GLU A 166 9.20 -21.03 -4.52
CA GLU A 166 9.37 -20.97 -5.97
C GLU A 166 8.10 -20.46 -6.66
N TYR A 167 8.26 -19.91 -7.86
CA TYR A 167 7.16 -19.51 -8.73
C TYR A 167 6.99 -20.52 -9.85
N THR A 168 5.89 -21.28 -9.87
CA THR A 168 5.55 -22.13 -11.03
C THR A 168 4.07 -22.00 -11.40
N ASN A 169 3.82 -21.74 -12.69
CA ASN A 169 2.48 -21.67 -13.27
C ASN A 169 2.10 -23.01 -13.94
N LYS A 170 0.93 -23.60 -13.61
CA LYS A 170 -0.07 -24.10 -14.61
C LYS A 170 -1.27 -24.85 -13.98
N SER A 171 -2.47 -24.39 -14.36
CA SER A 171 -3.66 -25.14 -14.85
C SER A 171 -4.11 -26.47 -14.21
N ASN A 172 -5.34 -26.45 -13.62
CA ASN A 172 -6.45 -27.46 -13.61
C ASN A 172 -6.14 -28.93 -13.16
N THR A 173 -6.98 -29.71 -12.45
CA THR A 173 -8.45 -29.80 -12.29
C THR A 173 -8.91 -30.47 -10.96
N ASN A 174 -10.09 -30.09 -10.46
CA ASN A 174 -11.13 -30.90 -9.76
C ASN A 174 -10.94 -31.62 -8.37
N VAL A 175 -11.98 -31.40 -7.54
CA VAL A 175 -12.66 -32.22 -6.48
C VAL A 175 -12.02 -32.57 -5.11
N LEU A 176 -12.70 -32.10 -4.04
CA LEU A 176 -13.09 -32.75 -2.74
C LEU A 176 -11.97 -33.35 -1.84
N ASP A 177 -12.02 -33.39 -0.49
CA ASP A 177 -13.04 -33.13 0.54
C ASP A 177 -12.38 -32.66 1.88
N MET A 178 -13.17 -32.43 2.95
CA MET A 178 -12.82 -31.89 4.28
C MET A 178 -12.20 -32.89 5.27
N SER A 179 -11.43 -32.42 6.28
CA SER A 179 -11.63 -32.72 7.73
C SER A 179 -10.67 -31.93 8.67
N SER A 180 -10.88 -32.00 10.00
CA SER A 180 -10.45 -31.03 11.05
C SER A 180 -9.36 -31.51 12.05
N GLY A 181 -8.81 -30.56 12.82
CA GLY A 181 -8.03 -30.72 14.08
C GLY A 181 -6.72 -29.89 14.09
N ASP A 182 -6.58 -28.75 14.79
CA ASP A 182 -6.37 -28.51 16.24
C ASP A 182 -5.07 -29.15 16.80
N ASP A 183 -4.20 -28.49 17.62
CA ASP A 183 -4.30 -27.20 18.33
C ASP A 183 -2.91 -26.56 18.67
N GLN A 184 -2.88 -25.22 18.78
CA GLN A 184 -2.01 -24.26 19.55
C GLN A 184 -0.48 -24.45 19.83
N SER A 185 0.33 -23.42 20.16
CA SER A 185 0.12 -22.00 20.56
C SER A 185 1.43 -21.19 20.36
N SER A 186 1.56 -19.84 20.47
CA SER A 186 0.67 -18.68 20.23
C SER A 186 1.42 -17.35 20.57
N CYS A 187 1.05 -16.21 19.97
CA CYS A 187 1.32 -14.85 20.50
C CYS A 187 0.24 -13.86 19.98
N LYS A 188 -0.06 -12.78 20.73
CA LYS A 188 -1.32 -11.99 20.71
C LYS A 188 -1.11 -10.64 19.98
N LYS A 189 -1.85 -10.16 18.96
CA LYS A 189 -3.11 -10.50 18.25
C LYS A 189 -4.45 -10.11 18.93
N THR A 190 -4.92 -8.86 18.72
CA THR A 190 -6.36 -8.49 18.83
C THR A 190 -7.14 -9.14 17.68
N LYS A 191 -7.81 -10.26 17.96
CA LYS A 191 -8.45 -11.12 16.93
C LYS A 191 -9.74 -10.49 16.38
N SER A 192 -9.63 -9.64 15.36
CA SER A 192 -10.75 -9.42 14.43
C SER A 192 -11.11 -10.74 13.74
N LYS A 193 -12.40 -11.09 13.70
CA LYS A 193 -12.87 -12.36 13.11
C LYS A 193 -12.50 -12.41 11.61
N PRO A 194 -12.11 -13.57 11.05
CA PRO A 194 -11.84 -13.68 9.62
C PRO A 194 -13.06 -13.25 8.79
N ILE A 195 -12.88 -12.31 7.87
CA ILE A 195 -13.97 -11.82 7.01
C ILE A 195 -14.33 -12.92 6.00
N PRO A 196 -15.56 -13.47 6.00
CA PRO A 196 -15.95 -14.55 5.10
C PRO A 196 -16.38 -13.98 3.74
N TYR A 197 -15.40 -13.53 2.96
CA TYR A 197 -15.61 -12.91 1.63
C TYR A 197 -16.49 -13.75 0.69
N GLN A 198 -16.35 -15.08 0.77
CA GLN A 198 -17.14 -16.01 -0.05
C GLN A 198 -18.62 -16.03 0.38
N ALA A 199 -18.90 -16.03 1.69
CA ALA A 199 -20.27 -16.00 2.19
C ALA A 199 -21.02 -14.71 1.79
N ILE A 200 -20.30 -13.58 1.68
CA ILE A 200 -20.88 -12.30 1.24
C ILE A 200 -21.17 -12.29 -0.27
N LEU A 201 -20.31 -12.94 -1.07
CA LEU A 201 -20.56 -13.12 -2.51
C LEU A 201 -21.72 -14.09 -2.76
N ASN A 202 -21.83 -15.17 -1.98
CA ASN A 202 -22.97 -16.08 -2.02
C ASN A 202 -24.26 -15.37 -1.60
N ALA A 203 -24.25 -14.65 -0.47
CA ALA A 203 -25.41 -13.88 0.00
C ALA A 203 -25.87 -12.80 -1.00
N TYR A 204 -24.96 -12.18 -1.75
CA TYR A 204 -25.34 -11.32 -2.89
C TYR A 204 -26.06 -12.12 -3.97
N ASN A 205 -25.47 -13.23 -4.46
CA ASN A 205 -26.09 -14.05 -5.51
C ASN A 205 -27.47 -14.61 -5.09
N GLU A 206 -27.62 -14.99 -3.82
CA GLU A 206 -28.86 -15.47 -3.22
C GLU A 206 -29.93 -14.36 -3.11
N THR A 207 -29.54 -13.15 -2.69
CA THR A 207 -30.49 -12.02 -2.55
C THR A 207 -30.92 -11.41 -3.88
N VAL A 208 -30.05 -11.37 -4.89
CA VAL A 208 -30.42 -10.81 -6.20
C VAL A 208 -31.15 -11.80 -7.10
N GLY A 209 -30.84 -13.09 -7.01
CA GLY A 209 -31.37 -14.13 -7.90
C GLY A 209 -31.20 -13.75 -9.37
N ASP A 210 -32.22 -14.01 -10.19
CA ASP A 210 -32.19 -13.69 -11.63
C ASP A 210 -32.39 -12.20 -11.96
N ARG A 211 -32.62 -11.32 -10.96
CA ARG A 211 -32.92 -9.90 -11.19
C ARG A 211 -31.69 -9.05 -11.48
N LEU A 212 -30.49 -9.47 -11.06
CA LEU A 212 -29.22 -8.81 -11.37
C LEU A 212 -28.15 -9.85 -11.76
N PRO A 213 -27.09 -9.46 -12.49
CA PRO A 213 -26.01 -10.38 -12.83
C PRO A 213 -25.25 -10.90 -11.60
N ASN A 214 -25.19 -12.22 -11.48
CA ASN A 214 -24.45 -12.93 -10.43
C ASN A 214 -22.92 -12.74 -10.55
N ALA A 215 -22.25 -12.79 -9.40
CA ALA A 215 -20.81 -12.71 -9.29
C ALA A 215 -20.21 -14.11 -9.07
N GLU A 216 -19.53 -14.64 -10.09
CA GLU A 216 -18.84 -15.94 -9.97
C GLU A 216 -17.48 -15.85 -9.26
N LYS A 217 -16.65 -14.87 -9.64
CA LYS A 217 -15.21 -14.85 -9.28
C LYS A 217 -14.88 -13.80 -8.22
N LEU A 218 -14.27 -14.25 -7.12
CA LEU A 218 -13.76 -13.41 -6.04
C LEU A 218 -12.32 -12.93 -6.30
N ASN A 219 -12.18 -11.86 -7.10
CA ASN A 219 -10.88 -11.25 -7.38
C ASN A 219 -10.37 -10.36 -6.21
N PRO A 220 -9.08 -9.96 -6.18
CA PRO A 220 -8.54 -9.09 -5.12
C PRO A 220 -9.26 -7.73 -4.99
N LYS A 221 -9.69 -7.13 -6.11
CA LYS A 221 -10.45 -5.86 -6.11
C LYS A 221 -11.78 -6.00 -5.37
N ARG A 222 -12.51 -7.09 -5.59
CA ARG A 222 -13.76 -7.44 -4.89
C ARG A 222 -13.53 -7.71 -3.41
N ARG A 223 -12.45 -8.41 -3.03
CA ARG A 223 -12.07 -8.59 -1.61
C ARG A 223 -11.85 -7.25 -0.91
N THR A 224 -11.12 -6.32 -1.53
CA THR A 224 -10.91 -4.97 -0.98
C THR A 224 -12.21 -4.17 -0.92
N ALA A 225 -13.06 -4.26 -1.94
CA ALA A 225 -14.36 -3.56 -1.98
C ALA A 225 -15.34 -4.10 -0.92
N ILE A 226 -15.42 -5.42 -0.73
CA ILE A 226 -16.18 -6.06 0.37
C ILE A 226 -15.64 -5.59 1.73
N LYS A 227 -14.32 -5.60 1.94
CA LYS A 227 -13.70 -5.13 3.19
C LYS A 227 -14.04 -3.66 3.49
N ARG A 228 -14.08 -2.80 2.47
CA ARG A 228 -14.51 -1.41 2.61
C ARG A 228 -16.00 -1.31 2.96
N MET A 229 -16.88 -1.95 2.20
CA MET A 229 -18.33 -1.98 2.45
C MET A 229 -18.65 -2.42 3.90
N LEU A 230 -18.01 -3.49 4.38
CA LEU A 230 -18.18 -3.97 5.76
C LEU A 230 -17.71 -2.97 6.82
N GLY A 231 -16.71 -2.13 6.51
CA GLY A 231 -16.25 -1.05 7.39
C GLY A 231 -17.18 0.16 7.39
N GLU A 232 -17.95 0.36 6.33
CA GLU A 232 -18.99 1.40 6.25
C GLU A 232 -20.31 0.96 6.91
N LEU A 233 -20.58 -0.34 7.01
CA LEU A 233 -21.75 -0.93 7.67
C LEU A 233 -21.64 -0.85 9.21
N LYS A 234 -22.78 -0.76 9.90
CA LYS A 234 -22.84 -0.67 11.38
C LYS A 234 -22.15 -1.84 12.09
N GLN A 235 -22.11 -3.02 11.44
CA GLN A 235 -21.36 -4.18 11.89
C GLN A 235 -20.72 -4.88 10.68
N PRO A 236 -19.46 -5.36 10.79
CA PRO A 236 -18.79 -6.08 9.72
C PRO A 236 -19.20 -7.57 9.71
N THR A 237 -20.49 -7.85 9.54
CA THR A 237 -21.08 -9.21 9.55
C THR A 237 -21.73 -9.54 8.21
N VAL A 238 -21.87 -10.84 7.90
CA VAL A 238 -22.55 -11.29 6.68
C VAL A 238 -24.01 -10.83 6.67
N GLN A 239 -24.71 -10.97 7.80
CA GLN A 239 -26.10 -10.54 7.95
C GLN A 239 -26.29 -9.04 7.66
N ALA A 240 -25.35 -8.17 8.05
CA ALA A 240 -25.40 -6.75 7.72
C ALA A 240 -25.19 -6.47 6.22
N ALA A 241 -24.43 -7.32 5.52
CA ALA A 241 -24.29 -7.26 4.07
C ALA A 241 -25.54 -7.79 3.35
N THR A 242 -26.13 -8.90 3.83
CA THR A 242 -27.40 -9.44 3.31
C THR A 242 -28.53 -8.41 3.40
N ALA A 243 -28.73 -7.84 4.60
CA ALA A 243 -29.74 -6.79 4.81
C ALA A 243 -29.48 -5.53 3.96
N TYR A 244 -28.22 -5.21 3.69
CA TYR A 244 -27.88 -4.13 2.75
C TYR A 244 -28.30 -4.48 1.30
N PHE A 245 -28.02 -5.70 0.83
CA PHE A 245 -28.45 -6.12 -0.51
C PHE A 245 -29.97 -6.17 -0.62
N GLU A 246 -30.69 -6.70 0.38
CA GLU A 246 -32.15 -6.68 0.46
C GLU A 246 -32.71 -5.25 0.37
N THR A 247 -32.21 -4.33 1.21
CA THR A 247 -32.66 -2.92 1.17
C THR A 247 -32.32 -2.20 -0.13
N PHE A 248 -31.29 -2.61 -0.87
CA PHE A 248 -31.05 -2.14 -2.24
C PHE A 248 -32.09 -2.71 -3.20
N MET A 249 -32.37 -4.02 -3.14
CA MET A 249 -33.35 -4.69 -4.01
C MET A 249 -34.77 -4.14 -3.84
N ASP A 250 -35.16 -3.75 -2.62
CA ASP A 250 -36.48 -3.20 -2.31
C ASP A 250 -36.63 -1.72 -2.67
N LYS A 251 -35.58 -0.92 -2.51
CA LYS A 251 -35.64 0.55 -2.70
C LYS A 251 -35.24 1.03 -4.10
N ALA A 252 -34.45 0.26 -4.85
CA ALA A 252 -33.93 0.73 -6.11
C ALA A 252 -35.02 0.85 -7.19
N GLY A 253 -34.97 1.94 -7.96
CA GLY A 253 -35.83 2.14 -9.11
C GLY A 253 -35.56 1.13 -10.24
N ARG A 254 -36.54 0.93 -11.11
CA ARG A 254 -36.47 -0.01 -12.25
C ARG A 254 -35.23 0.15 -13.13
N PHE A 255 -34.72 1.38 -13.22
CA PHE A 255 -33.47 1.73 -13.90
C PHE A 255 -32.29 0.83 -13.51
N TYR A 256 -32.16 0.46 -12.23
CA TYR A 256 -31.07 -0.38 -11.73
C TYR A 256 -31.20 -1.85 -12.13
N PHE A 257 -32.39 -2.29 -12.54
CA PHE A 257 -32.68 -3.67 -12.96
C PHE A 257 -32.66 -3.86 -14.48
N GLY A 258 -32.26 -2.85 -15.26
CA GLY A 258 -32.20 -2.94 -16.73
C GLY A 258 -33.30 -2.19 -17.48
N ASP A 259 -34.24 -1.53 -16.78
CA ASP A 259 -35.30 -0.72 -17.38
C ASP A 259 -34.74 0.62 -17.89
N ASN A 260 -33.94 0.54 -18.95
CA ASN A 260 -33.39 1.69 -19.69
C ASN A 260 -32.96 1.29 -21.11
N ASN A 261 -32.94 2.27 -22.01
CA ASN A 261 -32.60 2.12 -23.44
C ASN A 261 -31.14 1.67 -23.72
N ARG A 262 -30.34 1.37 -22.68
CA ARG A 262 -28.94 0.97 -22.80
C ARG A 262 -28.66 -0.42 -22.23
N GLY A 263 -29.68 -1.11 -21.69
CA GLY A 263 -29.52 -2.41 -21.03
C GLY A 263 -28.60 -2.38 -19.80
N TRP A 264 -28.34 -1.19 -19.24
CA TRP A 264 -27.49 -1.07 -18.06
C TRP A 264 -28.23 -1.59 -16.83
N ARG A 265 -27.57 -2.41 -16.03
CA ARG A 265 -28.10 -2.91 -14.76
C ARG A 265 -27.01 -2.87 -13.72
N ALA A 266 -27.41 -2.74 -12.46
CA ALA A 266 -26.50 -2.79 -11.33
C ALA A 266 -25.73 -4.13 -11.35
N SER A 267 -24.48 -4.09 -10.90
CA SER A 267 -23.62 -5.26 -10.78
C SER A 267 -23.12 -5.37 -9.36
N PHE A 268 -22.61 -6.54 -8.96
CA PHE A 268 -21.96 -6.72 -7.67
C PHE A 268 -20.93 -5.60 -7.37
N ASP A 269 -20.07 -5.27 -8.34
CA ASP A 269 -19.06 -4.21 -8.18
C ASP A 269 -19.66 -2.78 -8.09
N TYR A 270 -20.93 -2.58 -8.49
CA TYR A 270 -21.68 -1.34 -8.29
C TYR A 270 -22.27 -1.24 -6.87
N LEU A 271 -22.84 -2.33 -6.36
CA LEU A 271 -23.38 -2.36 -4.99
C LEU A 271 -22.30 -2.23 -3.91
N LEU A 272 -21.04 -2.58 -4.23
CA LEU A 272 -19.89 -2.40 -3.31
C LEU A 272 -19.29 -0.97 -3.31
N GLN A 273 -19.86 0.00 -4.03
CA GLN A 273 -19.39 1.38 -4.03
C GLN A 273 -19.93 2.16 -2.82
N SER A 274 -19.10 2.99 -2.21
CA SER A 274 -19.46 3.90 -1.10
C SER A 274 -20.72 4.70 -1.42
N ASP A 275 -20.78 5.24 -2.64
CA ASP A 275 -21.83 6.12 -3.09
C ASP A 275 -23.17 5.38 -3.21
N THR A 276 -23.14 4.11 -3.63
CA THR A 276 -24.33 3.22 -3.66
C THR A 276 -24.78 2.87 -2.24
N ILE A 277 -23.83 2.58 -1.35
CA ILE A 277 -24.11 2.27 0.06
C ILE A 277 -24.79 3.46 0.75
N THR A 278 -24.29 4.67 0.51
CA THR A 278 -24.87 5.93 0.99
C THR A 278 -26.28 6.16 0.42
N LYS A 279 -26.46 6.06 -0.92
CA LYS A 279 -27.78 6.21 -1.56
C LYS A 279 -28.83 5.21 -1.04
N THR A 280 -28.44 3.97 -0.75
CA THR A 280 -29.34 2.94 -0.19
C THR A 280 -29.84 3.31 1.21
N ARG A 281 -28.96 3.92 2.03
CA ARG A 281 -29.31 4.42 3.38
C ARG A 281 -30.21 5.64 3.29
N GLU A 282 -29.87 6.59 2.44
CA GLU A 282 -30.59 7.84 2.20
C GLU A 282 -31.89 7.66 1.41
N GLY A 283 -32.12 6.48 0.81
CA GLY A 283 -33.30 6.20 -0.01
C GLY A 283 -33.32 6.92 -1.35
N SER A 284 -32.14 7.27 -1.88
CA SER A 284 -31.96 8.01 -3.15
C SER A 284 -31.52 7.09 -4.30
N LEU A 285 -32.18 5.93 -4.41
CA LEU A 285 -32.04 4.93 -5.48
C LEU A 285 -33.25 4.95 -6.43
#